data_AF-A0A0G9MQ91-F1
#
_entry.id   AF-A0A0G9MQ91-F1
#
_cell.length_a   1.000
_cell.length_b   1.000
_cell.length_c   1.000
_cell.angle_alpha   90.00
_cell.angle_beta   90.00
_cell.angle_gamma   90.00
#
_symmetry.space_group_name_H-M   'P 1'
#
loop_
_entity.id
_entity.type
_entity.pdbx_description
1 polymer ?
#
loop_
_entity_poly.entity_id
_entity_poly.type
_entity_poly.pdbx_seq_one_letter_code
_entity_poly.pdbx_strand_id
1 'polypeptide(L)'
;MPSSKKATKNRAPLNLLMGAVGLLAVLLLLLNHLLPLPDAVRLVCGLALIVVIPTLWSTRKSDEYTLQLWTAGANAAFATCLFFFFFLALAQGTADAFPEWEANFIEFTDHAFDLTLLAFFLAFNIKRFTGAL
;
A
#
# COMPACT_ATOMS: atom_id res chain seq x y z
N MET A 1 42.00 20.65 10.14
CA MET A 1 40.62 20.62 10.68
C MET A 1 40.00 19.27 10.36
N PRO A 2 39.78 18.37 11.33
CA PRO A 2 39.06 17.14 11.07
C PRO A 2 37.59 17.46 10.79
N SER A 3 37.08 17.08 9.61
CA SER A 3 35.69 17.28 9.26
C SER A 3 34.81 16.40 10.15
N SER A 4 34.01 17.01 11.03
CA SER A 4 32.95 16.34 11.78
C SER A 4 31.97 15.72 10.78
N LYS A 5 32.12 14.42 10.48
CA LYS A 5 31.12 13.64 9.75
C LYS A 5 29.84 13.67 10.58
N LYS A 6 28.83 14.42 10.13
CA LYS A 6 27.48 14.38 10.71
C LYS A 6 27.03 12.93 10.75
N ALA A 7 26.76 12.41 11.95
CA ALA A 7 26.18 11.08 12.11
C ALA A 7 24.88 11.03 11.30
N THR A 8 24.86 10.22 10.23
CA THR A 8 23.66 9.95 9.45
C THR A 8 22.66 9.24 10.36
N LYS A 9 21.58 9.95 10.73
CA LYS A 9 20.52 9.41 11.59
C LYS A 9 19.97 8.13 10.94
N ASN A 10 20.08 6.99 11.63
CA ASN A 10 19.49 5.74 11.15
C ASN A 10 17.96 5.87 11.12
N ARG A 11 17.37 5.80 9.93
CA ARG A 11 15.92 5.92 9.71
C ARG A 11 15.26 4.58 9.36
N ALA A 12 16.03 3.50 9.29
CA ALA A 12 15.49 2.16 9.00
C ALA A 12 14.45 1.69 10.03
N PRO A 13 14.64 1.85 11.36
CA PRO A 13 13.62 1.44 12.33
C PRO A 13 12.28 2.16 12.14
N LEU A 14 12.32 3.44 11.77
CA LEU A 14 11.12 4.23 11.46
C LEU A 14 10.41 3.67 10.22
N ASN A 15 11.16 3.35 9.16
CA ASN A 15 10.60 2.76 7.94
C ASN A 15 9.88 1.43 8.25
N LEU A 16 10.50 0.56 9.05
CA LEU A 16 9.91 -0.73 9.43
C LEU A 16 8.67 -0.58 10.29
N LEU A 17 8.66 0.37 11.22
CA LEU A 17 7.48 0.67 12.03
C LEU A 17 6.32 1.15 11.14
N MET A 18 6.60 2.10 10.24
CA MET A 18 5.59 2.65 9.33
C MET A 18 5.03 1.58 8.38
N GLY A 19 5.85 0.61 7.94
CA GLY A 19 5.37 -0.52 7.16
C GLY A 19 4.34 -1.38 7.89
N ALA A 20 4.51 -1.60 9.20
CA ALA A 20 3.55 -2.35 10.01
C ALA A 20 2.30 -1.53 10.32
N VAL A 21 2.46 -0.26 10.69
CA VAL A 21 1.34 0.65 10.96
C VAL A 21 0.45 0.82 9.72
N GLY A 22 1.06 0.98 8.54
CA GLY A 22 0.32 1.09 7.30
C GLY A 22 -0.44 -0.19 6.94
N LEU A 23 0.18 -1.36 7.13
CA LEU A 23 -0.52 -2.64 6.93
C LEU A 23 -1.73 -2.76 7.85
N LEU A 24 -1.57 -2.44 9.13
CA LEU A 24 -2.68 -2.50 10.09
C LEU A 24 -3.80 -1.52 9.72
N ALA A 25 -3.45 -0.29 9.33
CA ALA A 25 -4.44 0.70 8.91
C ALA A 25 -5.24 0.24 7.69
N VAL A 26 -4.59 -0.33 6.67
CA VAL A 26 -5.29 -0.87 5.48
C VAL A 26 -6.15 -2.06 5.84
N LEU A 27 -5.68 -2.98 6.68
CA LEU A 27 -6.47 -4.12 7.12
C LEU A 27 -7.72 -3.70 7.90
N LEU A 28 -7.63 -2.67 8.74
CA LEU A 28 -8.79 -2.14 9.47
C LEU A 28 -9.78 -1.43 8.53
N LEU A 29 -9.29 -0.70 7.53
CA LEU A 29 -10.16 -0.10 6.50
C LEU A 29 -10.88 -1.17 5.68
N LEU A 30 -10.19 -2.24 5.31
CA LEU A 30 -10.82 -3.37 4.61
C LEU A 30 -11.81 -4.14 5.50
N LEU A 31 -11.47 -4.34 6.77
CA LEU A 31 -12.36 -4.98 7.73
C LEU A 31 -13.67 -4.20 7.89
N ASN A 32 -13.64 -2.87 7.72
CA ASN A 32 -14.82 -2.03 7.76
C ASN A 32 -15.87 -2.40 6.69
N HIS A 33 -15.47 -3.01 5.58
CA HIS A 33 -16.41 -3.52 4.56
C HIS A 33 -17.17 -4.76 5.02
N LEU A 34 -16.61 -5.53 5.96
CA LEU A 34 -17.22 -6.75 6.51
C LEU A 34 -17.97 -6.48 7.82
N LEU A 35 -17.47 -5.55 8.63
CA LEU A 35 -17.98 -5.21 9.96
C LEU A 35 -17.95 -3.69 10.11
N PRO A 36 -19.09 -3.02 10.38
CA PRO A 36 -19.11 -1.56 10.50
C PRO A 36 -18.30 -1.13 11.72
N LEU A 37 -17.14 -0.52 11.48
CA LEU A 37 -16.27 0.01 12.53
C LEU A 37 -16.71 1.44 12.91
N PRO A 38 -16.42 1.89 14.14
CA PRO A 38 -16.67 3.28 14.52
C PRO A 38 -15.97 4.28 13.58
N ASP A 39 -16.64 5.40 13.27
CA ASP A 39 -16.11 6.46 12.40
C ASP A 39 -14.72 6.96 12.83
N ALA A 40 -14.49 7.03 14.14
CA ALA A 40 -13.20 7.39 14.72
C ALA A 40 -12.08 6.45 14.24
N VAL A 41 -12.34 5.14 14.10
CA VAL A 41 -11.34 4.17 13.62
C VAL A 41 -10.99 4.44 12.17
N ARG A 42 -12.00 4.70 11.32
CA ARG A 42 -11.79 5.03 9.90
C ARG A 42 -10.97 6.30 9.74
N LEU A 43 -11.33 7.35 10.49
CA LEU A 43 -10.60 8.61 10.50
C LEU A 43 -9.14 8.42 10.94
N VAL A 44 -8.90 7.69 12.03
CA VAL A 44 -7.54 7.43 12.53
C VAL A 44 -6.72 6.63 11.53
N CYS A 45 -7.29 5.61 10.88
CA CYS A 45 -6.59 4.83 9.85
C CYS A 45 -6.25 5.68 8.63
N GLY A 46 -7.18 6.53 8.16
CA GLY A 46 -6.94 7.46 7.07
C GLY A 46 -5.81 8.45 7.38
N LEU A 47 -5.85 9.07 8.56
CA LEU A 47 -4.79 9.96 9.04
C LEU A 47 -3.45 9.24 9.19
N ALA A 48 -3.45 7.99 9.68
CA ALA A 48 -2.25 7.18 9.78
C ALA A 48 -1.62 6.94 8.41
N LEU A 49 -2.41 6.63 7.38
CA LEU A 49 -1.90 6.42 6.01
C LEU A 49 -1.31 7.71 5.41
N ILE A 50 -1.93 8.86 5.67
CA ILE A 50 -1.42 10.18 5.27
C ILE A 50 -0.03 10.45 5.85
N VAL A 51 0.28 9.94 7.05
CA VAL A 51 1.61 10.07 7.67
C VAL A 51 2.56 8.96 7.21
N VAL A 52 2.09 7.72 7.15
CA VAL A 52 2.89 6.53 6.83
C VAL A 52 3.48 6.62 5.43
N ILE A 53 2.68 6.93 4.42
CA ILE A 53 3.14 6.89 3.02
C ILE A 53 4.27 7.91 2.76
N PRO A 54 4.14 9.20 3.13
CA PRO A 54 5.24 10.16 3.00
C PRO A 54 6.46 9.78 3.84
N THR A 55 6.24 9.20 5.02
CA THR A 55 7.36 8.75 5.87
C THR A 55 8.13 7.62 5.20
N LEU A 56 7.45 6.59 4.69
CA LEU A 56 8.07 5.49 3.93
C LEU A 56 8.78 6.03 2.69
N TRP A 57 8.14 6.92 1.93
CA TRP A 57 8.77 7.56 0.77
C TRP A 57 10.07 8.28 1.17
N SER A 58 10.04 9.14 2.19
CA SER A 58 11.21 9.92 2.61
C SER A 58 12.35 9.08 3.19
N THR A 59 12.03 7.87 3.67
CA THR A 59 12.99 6.96 4.31
C THR A 59 13.37 5.77 3.42
N ARG A 60 12.80 5.62 2.23
CA ARG A 60 13.06 4.48 1.33
C ARG A 60 14.50 4.33 0.85
N LYS A 61 15.32 5.38 0.96
CA LYS A 61 16.74 5.38 0.56
C LYS A 61 17.67 5.43 1.77
N SER A 62 17.20 5.00 2.95
CA SER A 62 18.01 5.06 4.18
C SER A 62 19.14 4.04 4.14
N ASP A 63 18.88 2.88 3.54
CA ASP A 63 19.82 1.80 3.28
C ASP A 63 19.31 0.94 2.12
N GLU A 64 20.10 -0.05 1.71
CA GLU A 64 19.73 -0.99 0.65
C GLU A 64 18.51 -1.84 1.05
N TYR A 65 18.43 -2.25 2.32
CA TYR A 65 17.33 -3.04 2.85
C TYR A 65 15.97 -2.33 2.67
N THR A 66 15.83 -1.10 3.17
CA THR A 66 14.63 -0.27 3.04
C THR A 66 14.28 0.05 1.60
N LEU A 67 15.28 0.17 0.73
CA LEU A 67 15.05 0.36 -0.71
C LEU A 67 14.45 -0.91 -1.34
N GLN A 68 14.94 -2.09 -0.99
CA GLN A 68 14.38 -3.35 -1.45
C GLN A 68 12.95 -3.55 -0.95
N LEU A 69 12.65 -3.21 0.31
CA LEU A 69 11.29 -3.25 0.86
C LEU A 69 10.34 -2.33 0.09
N TRP A 70 10.75 -1.08 -0.12
CA TRP A 70 9.98 -0.12 -0.90
C TRP A 70 9.73 -0.62 -2.32
N THR A 71 10.75 -1.16 -2.97
CA THR A 71 10.67 -1.65 -4.36
C THR A 71 9.71 -2.83 -4.47
N ALA A 72 9.76 -3.78 -3.53
CA ALA A 72 8.81 -4.88 -3.49
C ALA A 72 7.36 -4.39 -3.35
N GLY A 73 7.10 -3.47 -2.42
CA GLY A 73 5.78 -2.85 -2.25
C GLY A 73 5.32 -2.08 -3.50
N ALA A 74 6.18 -1.23 -4.06
CA ALA A 74 5.87 -0.42 -5.24
C ALA A 74 5.59 -1.28 -6.48
N ASN A 75 6.35 -2.35 -6.70
CA ASN A 75 6.13 -3.27 -7.81
C ASN A 75 4.80 -4.03 -7.65
N ALA A 76 4.46 -4.47 -6.45
CA ALA A 76 3.18 -5.12 -6.18
C ALA A 76 2.01 -4.16 -6.42
N ALA A 77 2.07 -2.94 -5.89
CA ALA A 77 1.07 -1.90 -6.13
C ALA A 77 0.93 -1.57 -7.62
N PHE A 78 2.04 -1.43 -8.34
CA PHE A 78 2.02 -1.18 -9.77
C PHE A 78 1.38 -2.33 -10.54
N ALA A 79 1.71 -3.59 -10.21
CA ALA A 79 1.06 -4.76 -10.80
C ALA A 79 -0.45 -4.77 -10.53
N THR A 80 -0.88 -4.40 -9.32
CA THR A 80 -2.31 -4.26 -8.98
C THR A 80 -2.98 -3.15 -9.79
N CYS A 81 -2.34 -1.99 -9.95
CA CYS A 81 -2.85 -0.93 -10.82
C CYS A 81 -3.01 -1.40 -12.27
N LEU A 82 -2.03 -2.12 -12.82
CA LEU A 82 -2.12 -2.70 -14.16
C LEU A 82 -3.25 -3.71 -14.27
N PHE A 83 -3.41 -4.58 -13.26
CA PHE A 83 -4.51 -5.53 -13.19
C PHE A 83 -5.86 -4.80 -13.30
N PHE A 84 -6.12 -3.81 -12.44
CA PHE A 84 -7.37 -3.05 -12.50
C PHE A 84 -7.53 -2.28 -13.81
N PHE A 85 -6.46 -1.71 -14.35
CA PHE A 85 -6.51 -0.98 -15.62
C PHE A 85 -6.93 -1.89 -16.79
N PHE A 86 -6.32 -3.07 -16.93
CA PHE A 86 -6.67 -4.00 -18.00
C PHE A 86 -8.06 -4.60 -17.81
N PHE A 87 -8.43 -4.95 -16.58
CA PHE A 87 -9.74 -5.51 -16.31
C PHE A 87 -10.85 -4.48 -16.49
N LEU A 88 -10.62 -3.20 -16.16
CA LEU A 88 -11.57 -2.12 -16.43
C LEU A 88 -11.83 -1.93 -17.92
N ALA A 89 -10.76 -1.96 -18.73
CA ALA A 89 -10.89 -1.88 -20.19
C ALA A 89 -11.66 -3.08 -20.78
N LEU A 90 -11.39 -4.29 -20.27
CA LEU A 90 -12.15 -5.49 -20.66
C LEU A 90 -13.61 -5.40 -20.25
N ALA A 91 -13.88 -4.93 -19.04
CA ALA A 91 -15.21 -4.85 -18.49
C ALA A 91 -16.12 -3.88 -19.25
N GLN A 92 -15.60 -2.72 -19.65
CA GLN A 92 -16.34 -1.78 -20.51
C GLN A 92 -16.72 -2.45 -21.84
N GLY A 93 -15.78 -3.16 -22.48
CA GLY A 93 -16.06 -3.90 -23.71
C GLY A 93 -17.07 -5.04 -23.52
N THR A 94 -17.11 -5.67 -22.34
CA THR A 94 -18.11 -6.71 -22.04
C THR A 94 -19.45 -6.17 -21.57
N ALA A 95 -19.49 -5.00 -20.93
CA ALA A 95 -20.72 -4.35 -20.45
C ALA A 95 -21.61 -3.94 -21.63
N ASP A 96 -20.99 -3.43 -22.71
CA ASP A 96 -21.68 -3.16 -23.99
C ASP A 96 -22.36 -4.41 -24.58
N ALA A 97 -21.85 -5.61 -24.26
CA ALA A 97 -22.38 -6.88 -24.72
C ALA A 97 -23.31 -7.59 -23.70
N PHE A 98 -23.12 -7.36 -22.39
CA PHE A 98 -23.80 -8.02 -21.28
C PHE A 98 -24.01 -7.05 -20.10
N PRO A 99 -25.12 -6.27 -20.09
CA PRO A 99 -25.34 -5.19 -19.11
C PRO A 99 -25.39 -5.64 -17.64
N GLU A 100 -25.82 -6.88 -17.39
CA GLU A 100 -25.88 -7.46 -16.04
C GLU A 100 -24.51 -7.77 -15.41
N TRP A 101 -23.44 -7.80 -16.21
CA TRP A 101 -22.07 -7.92 -15.73
C TRP A 101 -21.48 -6.58 -15.28
N GLU A 102 -22.02 -5.46 -15.76
CA GLU A 102 -21.48 -4.12 -15.51
C GLU A 102 -21.54 -3.73 -14.03
N ALA A 103 -22.68 -3.98 -13.36
CA ALA A 103 -22.89 -3.59 -11.97
C ALA A 103 -21.90 -4.27 -11.00
N ASN A 104 -21.71 -5.58 -11.13
CA ASN A 104 -20.79 -6.34 -10.27
C ASN A 104 -19.33 -5.94 -10.51
N PHE A 105 -18.99 -5.56 -11.74
CA PHE A 105 -17.63 -5.17 -12.08
C PHE A 105 -17.30 -3.76 -11.57
N ILE A 106 -18.22 -2.81 -11.69
CA ILE A 106 -18.08 -1.46 -11.13
C ILE A 106 -17.84 -1.54 -9.62
N GLU A 107 -18.67 -2.31 -8.90
CA GLU A 107 -18.53 -2.51 -7.45
C GLU A 107 -17.15 -3.09 -7.08
N PHE A 108 -16.64 -4.06 -7.85
CA PHE A 108 -15.29 -4.59 -7.63
C PHE A 108 -14.19 -3.53 -7.83
N THR A 109 -14.34 -2.66 -8.83
CA THR A 109 -13.34 -1.60 -9.11
C THR A 109 -13.35 -0.45 -8.10
N ASP A 110 -14.44 -0.25 -7.36
CA ASP A 110 -14.49 0.74 -6.27
C ASP A 110 -13.46 0.43 -5.17
N HIS A 111 -13.05 -0.84 -5.06
CA HIS A 111 -12.03 -1.29 -4.11
C HIS A 111 -10.60 -1.26 -4.66
N ALA A 112 -10.39 -0.81 -5.91
CA ALA A 112 -9.06 -0.82 -6.55
C ALA A 112 -7.99 -0.10 -5.74
N PHE A 113 -8.34 1.03 -5.12
CA PHE A 113 -7.43 1.80 -4.28
C PHE A 113 -7.02 1.03 -3.01
N ASP A 114 -8.00 0.48 -2.29
CA ASP A 114 -7.77 -0.29 -1.07
C ASP A 114 -6.89 -1.52 -1.34
N LEU A 115 -7.19 -2.24 -2.43
CA LEU A 115 -6.45 -3.43 -2.85
C LEU A 115 -5.03 -3.11 -3.34
N THR A 116 -4.83 -1.95 -3.98
CA THR A 116 -3.50 -1.46 -4.36
C THR A 116 -2.65 -1.14 -3.13
N LEU A 117 -3.22 -0.47 -2.12
CA LEU A 117 -2.54 -0.23 -0.85
C LEU A 117 -2.25 -1.54 -0.11
N LEU A 118 -3.20 -2.47 -0.10
CA LEU A 118 -3.00 -3.78 0.51
C LEU A 118 -1.83 -4.52 -0.16
N ALA A 119 -1.78 -4.55 -1.49
CA ALA A 119 -0.70 -5.17 -2.24
C ALA A 119 0.66 -4.54 -1.90
N PHE A 120 0.73 -3.21 -1.81
CA PHE A 120 1.92 -2.49 -1.37
C PHE A 120 2.39 -2.98 0.01
N PHE A 121 1.52 -2.90 1.01
CA PHE A 121 1.90 -3.18 2.40
C PHE A 121 2.12 -4.68 2.66
N LEU A 122 1.40 -5.57 1.97
CA LEU A 122 1.65 -7.00 2.02
C LEU A 122 3.02 -7.33 1.45
N ALA A 123 3.33 -6.91 0.22
CA ALA A 123 4.61 -7.22 -0.39
C ALA A 123 5.79 -6.61 0.39
N PHE A 124 5.62 -5.38 0.90
CA PHE A 124 6.58 -4.75 1.80
C PHE A 124 6.85 -5.61 3.04
N ASN A 125 5.81 -6.04 3.76
CA ASN A 125 5.99 -6.79 5.01
C ASN A 125 6.38 -8.26 4.77
N ILE A 126 5.93 -8.88 3.68
CA ILE A 126 6.40 -10.20 3.27
C ILE A 126 7.90 -10.14 3.02
N LYS A 127 8.38 -9.19 2.20
CA LYS A 127 9.82 -9.01 1.94
C LYS A 127 10.61 -8.73 3.21
N ARG A 128 10.02 -8.01 4.17
CA ARG A 128 10.61 -7.78 5.50
C ARG A 128 10.87 -9.09 6.24
N PHE A 129 9.92 -10.03 6.21
CA PHE A 129 10.03 -11.31 6.94
C PHE A 129 10.80 -12.40 6.19
N THR A 130 10.73 -12.42 4.85
CA THR A 130 11.41 -13.45 4.04
C THR A 130 12.86 -13.13 3.71
N GLY A 131 13.31 -11.91 4.03
CA GLY A 131 14.67 -11.48 3.79
C GLY A 131 14.87 -10.80 2.44
N ALA A 132 15.62 -9.71 2.49
CA ALA A 132 16.26 -9.09 1.35
C ALA A 132 17.65 -9.72 1.23
N LEU A 133 17.70 -10.90 0.61
CA LEU A 133 18.96 -11.50 0.12
C LEU A 133 19.55 -10.62 -0.97
#